data_AF-A0A6V7ILD4-F1
#
_entry.id   AF-A0A6V7ILD4-F1
#
_cell.length_a   1.000
_cell.length_b   1.000
_cell.length_c   1.000
_cell.angle_alpha   90.00
_cell.angle_beta   90.00
_cell.angle_gamma   90.00
#
_symmetry.space_group_name_H-M   'P 1'
#
loop_
_entity.id
_entity.type
_entity.pdbx_description
1 polymer ?
#
loop_
_entity_poly.entity_id
_entity_poly.type
_entity_poly.pdbx_seq_one_letter_code
_entity_poly.pdbx_strand_id
1 'polypeptide(L)'
;QNYDQAISLYTKAIELNPNSETYYANRSFAYLKTECFGYALTDASRAIELNKNYVKGYYRRAAAYMSLSKFKQALKDLETVTRARPNDKDAKVKYTECKKIVTKLAFEKAISIEDSQKNIADTIDLDAM
;
A
#
# COMPACT_ATOMS: atom_id res chain seq x y z
N GLN A 1 17.00 17.33 -2.78
CA GLN A 1 16.14 17.29 -1.58
C GLN A 1 16.81 16.34 -0.58
N ASN A 2 16.99 16.72 0.68
CA ASN A 2 17.74 15.92 1.66
C ASN A 2 16.78 15.13 2.56
N TYR A 3 16.38 13.94 2.09
CA TYR A 3 15.40 13.11 2.79
C TYR A 3 15.99 12.33 3.97
N ASP A 4 17.26 11.93 3.91
CA ASP A 4 17.93 11.25 5.02
C ASP A 4 18.07 12.16 6.24
N GLN A 5 18.39 13.44 6.02
CA GLN A 5 18.38 14.43 7.10
C GLN A 5 16.97 14.63 7.67
N ALA A 6 15.93 14.66 6.82
CA ALA A 6 14.55 14.75 7.29
C ALA A 6 14.15 13.54 8.16
N ILE A 7 14.55 12.33 7.75
CA ILE A 7 14.32 11.10 8.53
C ILE A 7 15.00 11.20 9.90
N SER A 8 16.25 11.64 9.95
CA SER A 8 16.97 11.83 11.22
C SER A 8 16.29 12.84 12.13
N LEU A 9 15.87 14.00 11.58
CA LEU A 9 15.19 15.04 12.35
C LEU A 9 13.82 14.59 12.87
N TYR A 10 13.01 13.90 12.05
CA TYR A 10 11.74 13.36 12.52
C TYR A 10 11.93 12.24 13.55
N THR A 11 13.01 11.46 13.46
CA THR A 11 13.32 10.45 14.46
C THR A 11 13.58 11.09 15.82
N LYS A 12 14.42 12.14 15.87
CA LYS A 12 14.61 12.93 17.10
C LYS A 12 13.32 13.57 17.61
N ALA A 13 12.48 14.08 16.71
CA ALA A 13 11.19 14.67 17.10
C ALA A 13 10.23 13.62 17.71
N ILE A 14 10.25 12.39 17.20
CA ILE A 14 9.47 11.26 17.73
C ILE A 14 10.01 10.80 19.09
N GLU A 15 11.33 10.77 19.28
CA GLU A 15 11.94 10.47 20.58
C GLU A 15 11.50 11.47 21.66
N LEU A 16 11.39 12.75 21.30
CA LEU A 16 10.93 13.81 22.21
C LEU A 16 9.40 13.82 22.41
N ASN A 17 8.62 13.50 21.37
CA ASN A 17 7.17 13.44 21.42
C ASN A 17 6.64 12.27 20.57
N PRO A 18 6.47 11.08 21.17
CA PRO A 18 6.11 9.87 20.45
C PRO A 18 4.64 9.78 20.08
N ASN A 19 3.82 10.76 20.47
CA ASN A 19 2.36 10.76 20.27
C ASN A 19 1.90 11.70 19.14
N SER A 20 2.83 12.32 18.40
CA SER A 20 2.47 13.18 17.27
C SER A 20 2.33 12.37 15.98
N GLU A 21 1.10 12.19 15.51
CA GLU A 21 0.78 11.53 14.23
C GLU A 21 1.43 12.22 13.02
N THR A 22 1.65 13.54 13.13
CA THR A 22 2.25 14.35 12.06
C THR A 22 3.73 14.00 11.87
N TYR A 23 4.48 13.70 12.93
CA TYR A 23 5.88 13.31 12.81
C TYR A 23 6.04 11.96 12.10
N TYR A 24 5.23 10.96 12.47
CA TYR A 24 5.22 9.68 11.77
C TYR A 24 4.79 9.83 10.31
N ALA A 25 3.73 10.58 10.01
CA ALA A 25 3.29 10.76 8.62
C ALA A 25 4.31 11.50 7.73
N ASN A 26 5.07 12.44 8.31
CA ASN A 26 6.12 13.14 7.58
C ASN A 26 7.38 12.29 7.42
N ARG A 27 7.76 11.50 8.43
CA ARG A 27 8.87 10.54 8.31
C ARG A 27 8.54 9.42 7.33
N SER A 28 7.30 8.93 7.34
CA SER A 28 6.77 8.02 6.32
C SER A 28 6.90 8.61 4.91
N PHE A 29 6.59 9.90 4.72
CA PHE A 29 6.79 10.57 3.43
C PHE A 29 8.26 10.59 3.00
N ALA A 30 9.17 10.87 3.92
CA ALA A 30 10.60 10.86 3.63
C ALA A 30 11.07 9.44 3.25
N TYR A 31 10.60 8.41 3.97
CA TYR A 31 10.85 7.01 3.60
C TYR A 31 10.28 6.62 2.23
N LEU A 32 9.11 7.12 1.83
CA LEU A 32 8.59 6.91 0.47
C LEU A 32 9.52 7.49 -0.59
N LYS A 33 10.17 8.61 -0.28
CA LYS A 33 11.07 9.32 -1.20
C LYS A 33 12.45 8.71 -1.29
N THR A 34 12.83 7.90 -0.31
CA THR A 34 14.06 7.08 -0.30
C THR A 34 13.77 5.60 -0.56
N GLU A 35 12.59 5.28 -1.10
CA GLU A 35 12.16 3.92 -1.47
C GLU A 35 12.16 2.89 -0.32
N CYS A 36 12.20 3.38 0.92
CA CYS A 36 12.13 2.62 2.14
C CYS A 36 10.68 2.25 2.49
N PHE A 37 9.99 1.55 1.59
CA PHE A 37 8.53 1.40 1.64
C PHE A 37 8.01 0.66 2.88
N GLY A 38 8.76 -0.30 3.43
CA GLY A 38 8.40 -1.00 4.67
C GLY A 38 8.39 -0.07 5.89
N TYR A 39 9.39 0.80 6.01
CA TYR A 39 9.43 1.82 7.06
C TYR A 39 8.33 2.86 6.86
N ALA A 40 8.10 3.29 5.61
CA ALA A 40 6.99 4.18 5.29
C ALA A 40 5.63 3.61 5.71
N LEU A 41 5.39 2.32 5.45
CA LEU A 41 4.16 1.61 5.82
C LEU A 41 3.98 1.59 7.35
N THR A 42 5.05 1.29 8.08
CA THR A 42 5.05 1.23 9.55
C THR A 42 4.70 2.58 10.16
N ASP A 43 5.40 3.64 9.74
CA ASP A 43 5.16 5.00 10.24
C ASP A 43 3.76 5.51 9.85
N ALA A 44 3.30 5.24 8.62
CA ALA A 44 1.96 5.66 8.21
C ALA A 44 0.86 4.95 9.03
N SER A 45 1.07 3.68 9.36
CA SER A 45 0.16 2.92 10.23
C SER A 45 0.16 3.49 11.64
N ARG A 46 1.33 3.83 12.18
CA ARG A 46 1.45 4.46 13.50
C ARG A 46 0.75 5.82 13.57
N ALA A 47 0.85 6.63 12.52
CA ALA A 47 0.11 7.90 12.42
C ALA A 47 -1.41 7.68 12.51
N ILE A 48 -1.95 6.64 11.88
CA ILE A 48 -3.38 6.29 11.90
C ILE A 48 -3.80 5.72 13.27
N GLU A 49 -2.95 4.94 13.92
CA GLU A 49 -3.19 4.44 15.28
C GLU A 49 -3.32 5.58 16.29
N LEU A 50 -2.44 6.58 16.19
CA LEU A 50 -2.46 7.76 17.05
C LEU A 50 -3.69 8.63 16.78
N ASN A 51 -4.06 8.82 15.51
CA ASN A 51 -5.23 9.59 15.14
C ASN A 51 -5.93 8.99 13.91
N LYS A 52 -7.03 8.27 14.18
CA LYS A 52 -7.84 7.60 13.15
C LYS A 52 -8.49 8.56 12.15
N ASN A 53 -8.60 9.85 12.48
CA ASN A 53 -9.16 10.88 11.60
C ASN A 53 -8.09 11.62 10.78
N TYR A 54 -6.80 11.28 10.97
CA TYR A 54 -5.71 11.93 10.28
C TYR A 54 -5.55 11.42 8.84
N VAL A 55 -6.28 12.06 7.91
CA VAL A 55 -6.36 11.69 6.48
C VAL A 55 -4.99 11.54 5.81
N LYS A 56 -4.00 12.36 6.20
CA LYS A 56 -2.63 12.26 5.65
C LYS A 56 -1.98 10.90 5.96
N GLY A 57 -2.27 10.29 7.12
CA GLY A 57 -1.78 8.95 7.46
C GLY A 57 -2.24 7.91 6.45
N TYR A 58 -3.54 7.89 6.11
CA TYR A 58 -4.11 7.01 5.07
C TYR A 58 -3.48 7.27 3.70
N TYR A 59 -3.25 8.52 3.33
CA TYR A 59 -2.54 8.86 2.08
C TYR A 59 -1.14 8.25 2.02
N ARG A 60 -0.36 8.35 3.10
CA ARG A 60 0.99 7.80 3.18
C ARG A 60 0.97 6.27 3.14
N ARG A 61 0.02 5.67 3.85
CA ARG A 61 -0.12 4.21 3.90
C ARG A 61 -0.56 3.64 2.55
N ALA A 62 -1.50 4.28 1.88
CA ALA A 62 -1.91 3.95 0.52
C ALA A 62 -0.71 4.01 -0.45
N ALA A 63 0.10 5.07 -0.38
CA ALA A 63 1.29 5.19 -1.22
C ALA A 63 2.31 4.08 -0.93
N ALA A 64 2.56 3.75 0.34
CA ALA A 64 3.46 2.65 0.70
C ALA A 64 2.92 1.30 0.21
N TYR A 65 1.61 1.05 0.33
CA TYR A 65 0.99 -0.15 -0.22
C TYR A 65 1.07 -0.23 -1.74
N MET A 66 0.89 0.89 -2.47
CA MET A 66 1.09 0.94 -3.92
C MET A 66 2.52 0.54 -4.30
N SER A 67 3.52 1.11 -3.64
CA SER A 67 4.94 0.78 -3.86
C SER A 67 5.29 -0.67 -3.53
N LEU A 68 4.59 -1.27 -2.56
CA LEU A 68 4.74 -2.69 -2.18
C LEU A 68 3.82 -3.63 -3.00
N SER A 69 3.18 -3.15 -4.06
CA SER A 69 2.22 -3.91 -4.89
C SER A 69 1.03 -4.50 -4.10
N LYS A 70 0.72 -3.96 -2.93
CA LYS A 70 -0.42 -4.33 -2.07
C LYS A 70 -1.66 -3.52 -2.45
N PHE A 71 -2.07 -3.63 -3.72
CA PHE A 71 -3.05 -2.73 -4.34
C PHE A 71 -4.45 -2.79 -3.71
N LYS A 72 -4.89 -3.95 -3.21
CA LYS A 72 -6.19 -4.07 -2.53
C LYS A 72 -6.22 -3.25 -1.23
N GLN A 73 -5.13 -3.29 -0.45
CA GLN A 73 -5.00 -2.49 0.76
C GLN A 73 -4.87 -1.00 0.44
N ALA A 74 -4.10 -0.65 -0.59
CA ALA A 74 -4.00 0.74 -1.06
C ALA A 74 -5.37 1.31 -1.47
N LEU A 75 -6.19 0.54 -2.19
CA LEU A 75 -7.51 0.96 -2.64
C LEU A 75 -8.43 1.30 -1.46
N LYS A 76 -8.41 0.49 -0.39
CA LYS A 76 -9.21 0.71 0.83
C LYS A 76 -8.81 2.01 1.55
N ASP A 77 -7.51 2.29 1.63
CA ASP A 77 -7.02 3.55 2.22
C ASP A 77 -7.39 4.75 1.33
N LEU A 78 -7.28 4.62 0.00
CA LEU A 78 -7.67 5.68 -0.95
C LEU A 78 -9.18 5.96 -0.93
N GLU A 79 -10.02 4.95 -0.74
CA GLU A 79 -11.46 5.11 -0.54
C GLU A 79 -11.77 5.93 0.73
N THR A 80 -11.03 5.66 1.81
CA THR A 80 -11.15 6.44 3.05
C THR A 80 -10.75 7.89 2.82
N VAL A 81 -9.68 8.12 2.07
CA VAL A 81 -9.20 9.46 1.70
C VAL A 81 -10.22 10.21 0.83
N THR A 82 -10.75 9.60 -0.24
CA THR A 82 -11.70 10.25 -1.14
C THR A 82 -13.02 10.56 -0.46
N ARG A 83 -13.48 9.70 0.46
CA ARG A 83 -14.64 9.97 1.30
C ARG A 83 -14.42 11.13 2.27
N ALA A 84 -13.24 11.23 2.88
CA ALA A 84 -12.90 12.34 3.77
C ALA A 84 -12.65 13.66 3.02
N ARG A 85 -12.19 13.60 1.77
CA ARG A 85 -11.87 14.75 0.92
C ARG A 85 -12.47 14.61 -0.48
N PRO A 86 -13.79 14.78 -0.62
CA PRO A 86 -14.48 14.54 -1.89
C PRO A 86 -14.12 15.56 -2.99
N ASN A 87 -13.49 16.68 -2.65
CA ASN A 87 -13.06 17.70 -3.62
C ASN A 87 -11.58 17.61 -3.97
N ASP A 88 -10.84 16.67 -3.38
CA ASP A 88 -9.43 16.45 -3.67
C ASP A 88 -9.28 15.69 -5.00
N LYS A 89 -8.88 16.42 -6.05
CA LYS A 89 -8.69 15.86 -7.39
C LYS A 89 -7.58 14.81 -7.40
N ASP A 90 -6.52 15.03 -6.63
CA ASP A 90 -5.38 14.12 -6.56
C ASP A 90 -5.78 12.79 -5.89
N ALA A 91 -6.60 12.85 -4.82
CA ALA A 91 -7.21 11.65 -4.22
C ALA A 91 -7.97 10.81 -5.26
N LYS A 92 -8.82 11.47 -6.05
CA LYS A 92 -9.68 10.81 -7.04
C LYS A 92 -8.86 10.16 -8.16
N VAL A 93 -7.82 10.83 -8.64
CA VAL A 93 -6.92 10.28 -9.67
C VAL A 93 -6.24 9.02 -9.12
N LYS A 94 -5.61 9.10 -7.95
CA LYS A 94 -4.94 7.95 -7.31
C LYS A 94 -5.90 6.78 -7.05
N TYR A 95 -7.11 7.07 -6.56
CA TYR A 95 -8.15 6.05 -6.34
C TYR A 95 -8.53 5.35 -7.65
N THR A 96 -8.76 6.12 -8.72
CA THR A 96 -9.17 5.56 -10.02
C THR A 96 -8.06 4.70 -10.63
N GLU A 97 -6.81 5.16 -10.54
CA GLU A 97 -5.63 4.41 -10.99
C GLU A 97 -5.48 3.09 -10.22
N CYS A 98 -5.52 3.15 -8.89
CA CYS A 98 -5.44 1.97 -8.04
C CYS A 98 -6.60 0.99 -8.33
N LYS A 99 -7.81 1.50 -8.53
CA LYS A 99 -8.99 0.68 -8.87
C LYS A 99 -8.78 -0.04 -10.20
N LYS A 100 -8.26 0.65 -11.21
CA LYS A 100 -7.94 0.05 -12.52
C LYS A 100 -6.94 -1.09 -12.40
N ILE A 101 -5.88 -0.91 -11.60
CA ILE A 101 -4.88 -1.95 -11.33
C ILE A 101 -5.52 -3.16 -10.65
N VAL A 102 -6.31 -2.95 -9.59
CA VAL A 102 -6.98 -4.04 -8.86
C VAL A 102 -7.94 -4.81 -9.77
N THR A 103 -8.72 -4.12 -10.61
CA THR A 103 -9.62 -4.77 -11.58
C THR A 103 -8.84 -5.57 -12.61
N LYS A 104 -7.75 -5.02 -13.15
CA LYS A 104 -6.89 -5.72 -14.11
C LYS A 104 -6.31 -7.00 -13.51
N LEU A 105 -5.76 -6.93 -12.30
CA LEU A 105 -5.22 -8.11 -11.60
C LEU A 105 -6.30 -9.17 -11.30
N ALA A 106 -7.51 -8.73 -10.95
CA ALA A 106 -8.62 -9.65 -10.73
C ALA A 106 -9.04 -10.36 -12.03
N PHE A 107 -9.04 -9.63 -13.14
CA PHE A 107 -9.31 -10.20 -14.47
C PHE A 107 -8.22 -11.19 -14.89
N GLU A 108 -6.94 -10.80 -14.78
CA GLU A 108 -5.79 -11.67 -15.09
C GLU A 108 -5.82 -12.97 -14.28
N LYS A 109 -6.15 -12.87 -12.98
CA LYS A 109 -6.33 -14.06 -12.13
C LYS A 109 -7.54 -14.92 -12.53
N ALA A 110 -8.60 -14.33 -13.06
CA ALA A 110 -9.78 -15.09 -13.48
C ALA A 110 -9.56 -15.85 -14.79
N ILE A 111 -8.70 -15.33 -15.68
CA ILE A 111 -8.36 -15.98 -16.96
C ILE A 111 -7.12 -16.87 -16.87
N SER A 112 -6.33 -16.79 -15.80
CA SER A 112 -5.20 -17.69 -15.61
C SER A 112 -5.76 -19.10 -15.43
N ILE A 113 -5.62 -19.91 -16.48
CA ILE A 113 -5.85 -21.35 -16.42
C ILE A 113 -4.85 -21.88 -15.37
N GLU A 114 -5.35 -22.34 -14.24
CA GLU A 114 -4.53 -23.18 -13.37
C GLU A 114 -4.30 -24.47 -14.15
N ASP A 115 -3.04 -24.74 -14.57
CA ASP A 115 -2.55 -25.99 -15.22
C ASP A 115 -2.71 -27.24 -14.31
N SER A 116 -3.80 -27.32 -13.55
CA SER A 116 -4.14 -28.44 -12.68
C SER A 116 -4.82 -29.59 -13.42
N GLN A 117 -5.02 -29.48 -14.73
CA GLN A 117 -5.25 -30.67 -15.54
C GLN A 117 -3.93 -31.45 -15.62
N LYS A 118 -3.66 -32.28 -14.60
CA LYS A 118 -2.83 -33.47 -14.81
C LYS A 118 -3.32 -34.10 -16.11
N ASN A 119 -2.42 -34.24 -17.07
CA ASN A 119 -2.79 -34.77 -18.36
C ASN A 119 -3.39 -36.16 -18.10
N ILE A 120 -4.51 -36.49 -18.74
CA ILE A 120 -5.14 -37.81 -18.56
C ILE A 120 -4.14 -38.94 -18.90
N ALA A 121 -3.16 -38.64 -19.75
CA ALA A 121 -2.01 -39.50 -20.06
C ALA A 121 -1.19 -39.89 -18.82
N ASP A 122 -1.07 -39.03 -17.81
CA ASP A 122 -0.33 -39.30 -16.56
C ASP A 122 -1.10 -40.23 -15.59
N THR A 123 -2.37 -40.52 -15.88
CA THR A 123 -3.21 -41.45 -15.11
C THR A 123 -3.46 -42.80 -15.80
N ILE A 124 -2.97 -42.98 -17.03
CA ILE A 124 -3.09 -44.26 -17.73
C ILE A 124 -1.82 -45.06 -17.44
N ASP A 125 -1.93 -46.05 -16.56
CA ASP A 125 -0.86 -47.03 -16.34
C ASP A 125 -0.87 -48.05 -17.51
N LEU A 126 0.06 -47.86 -18.45
CA LEU A 126 0.24 -48.73 -19.61
C LEU A 126 0.97 -50.05 -19.29
N ASP A 127 1.53 -50.18 -18.08
CA ASP A 127 2.25 -51.39 -17.65
C ASP A 127 1.30 -52.46 -17.07
N ALA A 128 -0.01 -52.18 -17.02
CA ALA A 128 -1.05 -53.09 -16.51
C ALA A 128 -1.76 -53.93 -17.59
N MET A 129 -1.29 -53.95 -18.84
CA MET A 129 -1.82 -54.79 -19.94
C MET A 129 -0.96 -56.02 -20.25
#